data_AF-A0A538N5X5-F1
#
_entry.id   AF-A0A538N5X5-F1
#
_cell.length_a   1.000
_cell.length_b   1.000
_cell.length_c   1.000
_cell.angle_alpha   90.00
_cell.angle_beta   90.00
_cell.angle_gamma   90.00
#
_symmetry.space_group_name_H-M   'P 1'
#
loop_
_entity.id
_entity.type
_entity.pdbx_description
1 polymer ?
#
loop_
_entity_poly.entity_id
_entity_poly.type
_entity_poly.pdbx_seq_one_letter_code
_entity_poly.pdbx_strand_id
1 'polypeptide(L)' 'MSDAPLLRVVRGIPTAEEVAALVGALLLAGPAPAAPVAPLSRWARSARPSAGLRPGPGAWRASAQP' A
#
# COMPACT_ATOMS: atom_id res chain seq x y z
N MET A 1 28.50 19.93 -1.73
CA MET A 1 27.54 18.82 -1.85
C MET A 1 26.16 19.41 -1.65
N SER A 2 25.43 19.69 -2.73
CA SER A 2 24.08 20.26 -2.59
C SER A 2 23.09 19.13 -2.43
N ASP A 3 22.43 19.10 -1.28
CA ASP A 3 21.34 18.17 -1.01
C ASP A 3 20.18 18.45 -1.96
N ALA A 4 19.56 17.41 -2.52
CA ALA A 4 18.45 17.58 -3.45
C ALA A 4 17.20 18.08 -2.69
N PRO A 5 16.40 19.00 -3.26
CA PRO A 5 15.25 19.55 -2.57
C PRO A 5 14.19 18.47 -2.31
N LEU A 6 13.69 18.41 -1.08
CA LEU A 6 12.67 17.45 -0.64
C LEU A 6 11.32 17.63 -1.36
N LEU A 7 10.97 18.87 -1.73
CA LEU A 7 9.74 19.22 -2.43
C LEU A 7 10.05 20.17 -3.58
N ARG A 8 9.37 19.99 -4.72
CA ARG A 8 9.51 20.85 -5.91
C ARG A 8 8.14 21.24 -6.46
N VAL A 9 7.94 22.53 -6.70
CA VAL A 9 6.78 23.04 -7.42
C VAL A 9 6.93 22.70 -8.90
N VAL A 10 6.00 21.92 -9.45
CA VAL A 10 6.02 21.50 -10.86
C VAL A 10 5.24 22.47 -11.76
N ARG A 11 4.27 23.19 -11.20
CA ARG A 11 3.41 24.14 -11.91
C ARG A 11 2.85 25.19 -10.95
N GLY A 12 2.59 26.38 -11.48
CA GLY A 12 1.98 27.50 -10.74
C GLY A 12 3.01 28.28 -9.92
N ILE A 13 2.54 29.33 -9.26
CA ILE A 13 3.34 30.18 -8.37
C ILE A 13 2.57 30.23 -7.03
N PRO A 14 2.82 29.27 -6.12
CA PRO A 14 2.10 29.24 -4.86
C PRO A 14 2.49 30.44 -4.00
N THR A 15 1.54 30.93 -3.21
CA THR A 15 1.83 31.99 -2.23
C THR A 15 2.64 31.44 -1.05
N ALA A 16 3.24 32.34 -0.27
CA ALA A 16 3.98 31.96 0.93
C ALA A 16 3.07 31.23 1.94
N GLU A 17 1.82 31.67 2.06
CA GLU A 17 0.80 31.09 2.91
C GLU A 17 0.44 29.66 2.50
N GLU A 18 0.31 29.40 1.20
CA GLU A 18 0.02 28.06 0.68
C GLU A 18 1.18 27.09 0.94
N VAL A 19 2.41 27.55 0.76
CA VAL A 19 3.61 26.76 1.09
C VAL A 19 3.67 26.48 2.59
N ALA A 20 3.42 27.48 3.43
CA ALA A 20 3.40 27.32 4.88
C ALA A 20 2.30 26.35 5.33
N ALA A 21 1.10 26.44 4.74
CA ALA A 21 0.00 25.53 5.02
C ALA A 21 0.34 24.07 4.64
N LEU A 22 0.97 23.85 3.48
CA LEU A 22 1.41 22.52 3.07
C LEU A 22 2.46 21.94 4.02
N VAL A 23 3.48 22.72 4.38
CA VAL A 23 4.51 22.27 5.33
C VAL A 23 3.88 21.96 6.69
N GLY A 24 2.99 22.83 7.19
CA GLY A 24 2.26 22.59 8.42
C GLY A 24 1.45 21.28 8.38
N ALA A 25 0.74 21.04 7.29
CA ALA A 25 -0.01 19.80 7.09
C ALA A 25 0.90 18.56 7.09
N LEU A 26 2.08 18.63 6.47
CA LEU A 26 3.05 17.53 6.46
C LEU A 26 3.67 17.26 7.84
N LEU A 27 3.93 18.31 8.63
CA LEU A 27 4.44 18.17 10.00
C LEU A 27 3.40 17.58 10.96
N LEU A 28 2.12 17.88 10.72
CA LEU A 28 1.00 17.35 11.49
C LEU A 28 0.56 15.96 11.02
N ALA A 29 0.93 15.56 9.80
CA ALA A 29 0.65 14.24 9.28
C ALA A 29 1.45 13.19 10.07
N GLY A 30 0.77 12.48 10.96
CA GLY A 30 1.31 11.31 11.63
C GLY A 30 1.58 10.15 10.66
N PRO A 31 2.32 9.11 11.09
CA PRO A 31 2.53 7.92 10.28
C PRO A 31 1.19 7.34 9.84
N ALA A 32 1.08 7.04 8.54
CA ALA A 32 -0.09 6.35 8.03
C ALA A 32 -0.26 5.04 8.81
N PRO A 33 -1.50 4.68 9.21
CA PRO A 33 -1.73 3.40 9.85
C PRO A 33 -1.23 2.29 8.91
N ALA A 34 -0.63 1.26 9.50
CA ALA A 34 -0.20 0.10 8.74
C ALA A 34 -1.39 -0.43 7.93
N ALA A 35 -1.18 -0.62 6.63
CA ALA A 35 -2.19 -1.23 5.79
C ALA A 35 -2.52 -2.62 6.38
N PRO A 36 -3.82 -2.99 6.48
CA PRO A 36 -4.17 -4.32 6.93
C PRO A 36 -3.52 -5.34 6.01
N VAL A 37 -2.98 -6.41 6.59
CA VAL A 37 -2.45 -7.53 5.82
C VAL A 37 -3.61 -8.14 5.04
N ALA A 38 -3.62 -7.93 3.72
CA ALA A 38 -4.60 -8.56 2.87
C ALA A 38 -4.45 -10.09 3.00
N PRO A 39 -5.55 -10.85 3.11
CA PRO A 39 -5.47 -12.30 3.12
C PRO A 39 -4.80 -12.77 1.83
N LEU A 40 -3.80 -13.64 1.96
CA LEU A 40 -3.18 -14.28 0.80
C LEU A 40 -4.25 -15.05 0.01
N SER A 41 -4.38 -14.71 -1.27
CA SER A 41 -5.26 -15.40 -2.21
C SER A 41 -4.99 -16.90 -2.20
N ARG A 42 -6.03 -17.68 -2.46
CA ARG A 42 -5.87 -19.14 -2.58
C ARG A 42 -4.90 -19.50 -3.71
N TRP A 43 -4.86 -18.68 -4.76
CA TRP A 43 -3.89 -18.76 -5.87
C TRP A 43 -2.45 -18.50 -5.45
N ALA A 44 -2.18 -17.43 -4.70
CA ALA A 44 -0.82 -17.16 -4.21
C ALA A 44 -0.35 -18.25 -3.23
N ARG A 45 -1.28 -18.85 -2.48
CA ARG A 45 -1.00 -19.95 -1.56
C ARG A 45 -0.69 -21.26 -2.28
N SER A 46 -1.36 -21.55 -3.38
CA SER A 46 -1.14 -22.79 -4.16
C SER A 46 0.18 -22.80 -4.92
N ALA A 47 0.75 -21.62 -5.23
CA ALA A 47 2.06 -21.50 -5.87
C ALA A 47 3.24 -21.88 -4.96
N ARG A 48 3.01 -22.07 -3.65
CA ARG A 48 4.06 -22.46 -2.69
C ARG A 48 4.15 -23.99 -2.59
N PRO A 49 5.36 -24.56 -2.42
CA PRO A 49 5.51 -25.98 -2.12
C PRO A 49 4.67 -26.34 -0.89
N SER A 50 3.70 -27.22 -1.06
CA SER A 50 2.79 -27.66 0.00
C SER A 50 2.69 -29.18 -0.03
N ALA A 51 2.29 -29.78 1.10
CA ALA A 51 2.17 -31.23 1.29
C ALA A 51 1.03 -31.88 0.47
N GLY A 52 0.52 -31.22 -0.57
CA GLY A 52 -0.52 -31.74 -1.46
C GLY A 52 -1.93 -31.21 -1.17
N LEU A 53 -2.79 -31.26 -2.19
CA LEU A 53 -4.20 -30.91 -2.09
C LEU A 53 -4.95 -32.03 -1.35
N ARG A 54 -5.76 -31.68 -0.34
CA ARG A 54 -6.63 -32.65 0.35
C ARG A 54 -7.99 -32.71 -0.37
N PRO A 55 -8.36 -33.84 -1.01
CA PRO A 55 -9.69 -34.00 -1.58
C PRO A 55 -10.75 -34.06 -0.46
N GLY A 56 -11.92 -33.49 -0.70
CA GLY A 56 -13.03 -33.51 0.25
C GLY A 56 -14.26 -32.72 -0.21
N PRO A 57 -15.42 -32.88 0.46
CA PRO A 57 -16.63 -32.13 0.15
C PRO A 57 -16.37 -30.62 0.16
N GLY A 58 -16.73 -29.92 -0.92
CA GLY A 58 -16.53 -28.47 -1.06
C GLY A 58 -15.15 -28.05 -1.57
N ALA A 59 -14.21 -28.98 -1.80
CA ALA A 59 -12.88 -28.65 -2.33
C ALA A 59 -12.93 -27.92 -3.69
N TRP A 60 -13.87 -28.28 -4.57
CA TRP A 60 -14.06 -27.61 -5.86
C TRP A 60 -14.63 -26.19 -5.73
N ARG A 61 -15.45 -25.92 -4.70
CA ARG A 61 -16.02 -24.58 -4.45
C ARG A 61 -14.94 -23.60 -4.00
N ALA A 62 -13.89 -24.10 -3.36
CA ALA A 62 -12.76 -23.29 -2.93
C ALA A 62 -11.92 -22.74 -4.10
N SER A 63 -12.00 -23.33 -5.30
CA SER A 63 -11.33 -22.83 -6.51
C SER A 63 -11.97 -21.58 -7.10
N ALA A 64 -13.22 -21.27 -6.74
CA ALA A 64 -13.96 -20.09 -7.20
C ALA A 64 -13.83 -18.88 -6.25
N GLN A 65 -13.15 -19.03 -5.11
CA GLN A 65 -12.90 -17.95 -4.16
C GLN A 65 -11.61 -17.20 -4.56
N PRO A 66 -11.57 -15.86 -4.44
CA PRO A 66 -10.39 -15.06 -4.77
C PRO A 66 -9.17 -15.39 -3.90
#